data_AF-A0A7V9CQR5-F1
#
_entry.id   AF-A0A7V9CQR5-F1
#
_cell.length_a   1.000
_cell.length_b   1.000
_cell.length_c   1.000
_cell.angle_alpha   90.00
_cell.angle_beta   90.00
_cell.angle_gamma   90.00
#
_symmetry.space_group_name_H-M   'P 1'
#
loop_
_entity.id
_entity.type
_entity.pdbx_description
1 polymer ?
#
loop_
_entity_poly.entity_id
_entity_poly.type
_entity_poly.pdbx_seq_one_letter_code
_entity_poly.pdbx_strand_id
1 'polypeptide(L)'
;MATEPHAALTAASSLTRAELRELASLEATVERGLETFVEVALALREIRDRRLYRESHPSFASYVRERFALGRRTAYGYLEAAGVLANVPPEAQLTVSHLRALAPLPAAAQHELAPAISEMTVAQARQVIRSWREQNRRTLSIAEPPPLPEGTFSTIVADPPWRFEHDWGDGLAADAYATMTREEIAALDVPALAAPDCHLYLWAPVAKVPDALEVCSAWGFRYVGLLTWVKRGLGLGTWWRVSTEHIVFGVRGSLRTAPNLRNWFEAARTRHSAKPEAFYELVEQASPAPYLDLFARGERPGWQVWGNEVAGGEIVAAKSSSDLLGEPREAPPCSL
;
A
#
# COMPACT_ATOMS: atom_id res chain seq x y z
N MET A 1 -2.01 24.55 -30.76
CA MET A 1 -0.91 25.49 -30.50
C MET A 1 -1.30 26.38 -29.33
N ALA A 2 -0.84 26.03 -28.15
CA ALA A 2 -0.83 26.91 -26.98
C ALA A 2 0.44 26.54 -26.21
N THR A 3 1.49 27.31 -26.43
CA THR A 3 2.76 27.24 -25.71
C THR A 3 2.55 27.78 -24.30
N GLU A 4 2.71 26.93 -23.29
CA GLU A 4 2.77 27.36 -21.90
C GLU A 4 4.03 28.22 -21.65
N PRO A 5 3.99 29.20 -20.73
CA PRO A 5 5.10 30.09 -20.49
C PRO A 5 6.19 29.36 -19.70
N HIS A 6 7.40 29.38 -20.26
CA HIS A 6 8.62 28.92 -19.63
C HIS A 6 8.90 29.80 -18.40
N ALA A 7 8.59 29.32 -17.21
CA ALA A 7 8.92 30.01 -15.96
C ALA A 7 10.45 30.19 -15.90
N ALA A 8 10.87 31.45 -15.79
CA ALA A 8 12.27 31.85 -15.69
C ALA A 8 12.89 31.28 -14.40
N LEU A 9 13.95 30.47 -14.54
CA LEU A 9 14.77 30.03 -13.42
C LEU A 9 15.50 31.27 -12.83
N THR A 10 15.07 31.71 -11.65
CA THR A 10 15.77 32.71 -10.85
C THR A 10 17.03 32.13 -10.19
N ALA A 11 18.00 32.99 -9.87
CA ALA A 11 19.40 32.76 -9.42
C ALA A 11 19.68 31.74 -8.27
N ALA A 12 18.67 31.01 -7.78
CA ALA A 12 18.83 29.84 -6.90
C ALA A 12 19.14 28.53 -7.67
N SER A 13 19.40 28.62 -8.98
CA SER A 13 19.49 27.47 -9.90
C SER A 13 20.91 26.94 -10.14
N SER A 14 21.96 27.72 -9.82
CA SER A 14 23.35 27.34 -10.10
C SER A 14 24.01 26.60 -8.92
N LEU A 15 24.78 25.55 -9.23
CA LEU A 15 25.58 24.80 -8.26
C LEU A 15 26.79 25.61 -7.81
N THR A 16 27.22 25.41 -6.56
CA THR A 16 28.50 25.93 -6.07
C THR A 16 29.69 25.17 -6.67
N ARG A 17 30.89 25.76 -6.64
CA ARG A 17 32.14 25.07 -7.05
C ARG A 17 32.43 23.79 -6.25
N ALA A 18 31.92 23.68 -5.02
CA ALA A 18 32.04 22.47 -4.22
C ALA A 18 31.09 21.39 -4.76
N GLU A 19 29.82 21.72 -4.96
CA GLU A 19 28.82 20.82 -5.53
C GLU A 19 29.18 20.35 -6.95
N LEU A 20 29.79 21.19 -7.79
CA LEU A 20 30.26 20.80 -9.13
C LEU A 20 31.37 19.74 -9.07
N ARG A 21 32.34 19.90 -8.15
CA ARG A 21 33.40 18.90 -7.95
C ARG A 21 32.84 17.58 -7.44
N GLU A 22 31.88 17.66 -6.53
CA GLU A 22 31.22 16.49 -5.97
C GLU A 22 30.35 15.78 -7.00
N LEU A 23 29.59 16.53 -7.80
CA LEU A 23 28.83 15.99 -8.92
C LEU A 23 29.73 15.24 -9.89
N ALA A 24 30.86 15.82 -10.29
CA ALA A 24 31.83 15.16 -11.18
C ALA A 24 32.37 13.84 -10.57
N SER A 25 32.66 13.83 -9.27
CA SER A 25 33.09 12.61 -8.57
C SER A 25 32.01 11.53 -8.57
N LEU A 26 30.76 11.91 -8.29
CA LEU A 26 29.62 10.99 -8.26
C LEU A 26 29.29 10.47 -9.66
N GLU A 27 29.36 11.32 -10.69
CA GLU A 27 29.21 10.92 -12.10
C GLU A 27 30.26 9.89 -12.50
N ALA A 28 31.53 10.12 -12.16
CA ALA A 28 32.60 9.17 -12.44
C ALA A 28 32.35 7.82 -11.77
N THR A 29 31.80 7.80 -10.55
CA THR A 29 31.40 6.56 -9.87
C THR A 29 30.29 5.82 -10.61
N VAL A 30 29.29 6.54 -11.14
CA VAL A 30 28.21 5.95 -11.93
C VAL A 30 28.74 5.38 -13.25
N GLU A 31 29.66 6.09 -13.92
CA GLU A 31 30.24 5.70 -15.22
C GLU A 31 31.18 4.50 -15.14
N ARG A 32 31.93 4.34 -14.04
CA ARG A 32 32.83 3.19 -13.81
C ARG A 32 32.09 1.86 -13.63
N GLY A 33 30.76 1.86 -13.67
CA GLY A 33 29.90 0.74 -13.28
C GLY A 33 30.41 -0.64 -13.71
N LEU A 34 30.67 -1.50 -12.72
CA LEU A 34 30.59 -2.97 -12.73
C LEU A 34 31.17 -3.60 -11.45
N GLU A 35 32.00 -2.90 -10.67
CA GLU A 35 32.63 -3.50 -9.48
C GLU A 35 31.77 -3.47 -8.21
N THR A 36 30.89 -2.48 -8.03
CA THR A 36 29.89 -2.49 -6.93
C THR A 36 28.67 -1.67 -7.36
N PHE A 37 27.59 -2.34 -7.77
CA PHE A 37 26.31 -1.66 -8.05
C PHE A 37 25.85 -0.78 -6.86
N VAL A 38 26.32 -1.10 -5.65
CA VAL A 38 26.15 -0.35 -4.41
C VAL A 38 26.64 1.10 -4.55
N GLU A 39 27.84 1.30 -5.09
CA GLU A 39 28.40 2.64 -5.29
C GLU A 39 27.56 3.45 -6.27
N VAL A 40 27.10 2.81 -7.35
CA VAL A 40 26.18 3.42 -8.32
C VAL A 40 24.87 3.81 -7.64
N ALA A 41 24.31 2.92 -6.81
CA ALA A 41 23.06 3.15 -6.09
C ALA A 41 23.15 4.34 -5.12
N LEU A 42 24.24 4.40 -4.34
CA LEU A 42 24.51 5.47 -3.39
C LEU A 42 24.79 6.80 -4.10
N ALA A 43 25.57 6.79 -5.19
CA ALA A 43 25.87 7.99 -5.95
C ALA A 43 24.63 8.59 -6.60
N LEU A 44 23.79 7.76 -7.22
CA LEU A 44 22.51 8.20 -7.79
C LEU A 44 21.57 8.77 -6.71
N ARG A 45 21.56 8.20 -5.49
CA ARG A 45 20.79 8.71 -4.36
C ARG A 45 21.25 10.09 -3.94
N GLU A 46 22.56 10.28 -3.79
CA GLU A 46 23.16 11.57 -3.42
C GLU A 46 22.83 12.66 -4.45
N ILE A 47 23.03 12.36 -5.75
CA ILE A 47 22.69 13.28 -6.84
C ILE A 47 21.21 13.68 -6.80
N ARG A 48 20.31 12.72 -6.53
CA ARG A 48 18.86 12.97 -6.47
C ARG A 48 18.50 13.83 -5.28
N ASP A 49 18.89 13.42 -4.07
CA ASP A 49 18.41 13.99 -2.82
C ASP A 49 18.89 15.43 -2.65
N ARG A 50 20.10 15.72 -3.12
CA ARG A 50 20.66 17.08 -3.12
C ARG A 50 20.35 17.88 -4.38
N ARG A 51 19.61 17.28 -5.32
CA ARG A 51 19.24 17.90 -6.60
C ARG A 51 20.44 18.48 -7.34
N LEU A 52 21.55 17.74 -7.42
CA LEU A 52 22.76 18.19 -8.11
C LEU A 52 22.56 18.31 -9.64
N TYR A 53 21.46 17.81 -10.16
CA TYR A 53 21.06 17.94 -11.57
C TYR A 53 20.32 19.25 -11.90
N ARG A 54 19.96 20.06 -10.90
CA ARG A 54 19.02 21.19 -11.04
C ARG A 54 19.47 22.29 -12.00
N GLU A 55 20.77 22.42 -12.21
CA GLU A 55 21.34 23.44 -13.09
C GLU A 55 21.14 23.11 -14.57
N SER A 56 21.25 21.83 -14.93
CA SER A 56 21.23 21.37 -16.32
C SER A 56 19.90 20.73 -16.74
N HIS A 57 19.14 20.16 -15.79
CA HIS A 57 17.93 19.40 -16.10
C HIS A 57 16.77 19.73 -15.16
N PRO A 58 15.53 19.79 -15.67
CA PRO A 58 14.36 20.09 -14.86
C PRO A 58 13.95 18.92 -13.93
N SER A 59 14.42 17.70 -14.20
CA SER A 59 14.09 16.52 -13.41
C SER A 59 15.26 15.54 -13.32
N PHE A 60 15.30 14.76 -12.23
CA PHE A 60 16.26 13.68 -12.08
C PHE A 60 16.12 12.64 -13.21
N ALA A 61 14.89 12.36 -13.64
CA ALA A 61 14.61 11.37 -14.67
C ALA A 61 15.15 11.79 -16.06
N SER A 62 15.06 13.08 -16.42
CA SER A 62 15.68 13.59 -17.64
C SER A 62 17.21 13.57 -17.53
N TYR A 63 17.74 13.96 -16.37
CA TYR A 63 19.18 13.96 -16.09
C TYR A 63 19.80 12.56 -16.27
N VAL A 64 19.29 11.53 -15.59
CA VAL A 64 19.91 10.19 -15.68
C VAL A 64 19.80 9.56 -17.07
N ARG A 65 18.76 9.93 -17.83
CA ARG A 65 18.56 9.47 -19.20
C ARG A 65 19.58 10.09 -20.15
N GLU A 66 19.80 11.39 -20.03
CA GLU A 66 20.68 12.13 -20.93
C GLU A 66 22.16 11.97 -20.53
N ARG A 67 22.46 11.95 -19.22
CA ARG A 67 23.83 11.84 -18.71
C ARG A 67 24.41 10.44 -18.74
N PHE A 68 23.58 9.41 -18.49
CA PHE A 68 24.04 8.03 -18.29
C PHE A 68 23.30 6.99 -19.17
N ALA A 69 22.43 7.42 -20.09
CA ALA A 69 21.56 6.52 -20.87
C ALA A 69 20.69 5.58 -20.01
N LEU A 70 20.42 5.95 -18.75
CA LEU A 70 19.62 5.14 -17.84
C LEU A 70 18.14 5.45 -17.97
N GLY A 71 17.35 4.42 -18.27
CA GLY A 71 15.89 4.51 -18.22
C GLY A 71 15.38 4.82 -16.81
N ARG A 72 14.27 5.56 -16.72
CA ARG A 72 13.65 5.94 -15.44
C ARG A 72 13.47 4.76 -14.49
N ARG A 73 12.95 3.62 -14.97
CA ARG A 73 12.73 2.43 -14.13
C ARG A 73 14.02 1.90 -13.52
N THR A 74 15.12 1.91 -14.28
CA THR A 74 16.42 1.43 -13.84
C THR A 74 17.00 2.33 -12.76
N ALA A 75 17.03 3.65 -13.02
CA ALA A 75 17.54 4.62 -12.06
C ALA A 75 16.76 4.59 -10.74
N TYR A 76 15.43 4.50 -10.78
CA TYR A 76 14.62 4.38 -9.56
C TYR A 76 14.81 3.03 -8.86
N GLY A 77 15.08 1.95 -9.59
CA GLY A 77 15.43 0.66 -8.99
C GLY A 77 16.75 0.69 -8.21
N TYR A 78 17.75 1.46 -8.65
CA TYR A 78 18.97 1.69 -7.87
C TYR A 78 18.68 2.44 -6.57
N LEU A 79 17.79 3.43 -6.60
CA LEU A 79 17.40 4.20 -5.42
C LEU A 79 16.64 3.34 -4.39
N GLU A 80 15.75 2.47 -4.86
CA GLU A 80 15.09 1.45 -4.02
C GLU A 80 16.13 0.55 -3.34
N ALA A 81 17.08 0.01 -4.11
CA ALA A 81 18.14 -0.85 -3.58
C ALA A 81 19.03 -0.12 -2.55
N ALA A 82 19.37 1.15 -2.80
CA ALA A 82 20.18 1.97 -1.88
C ALA A 82 19.52 2.15 -0.51
N GLY A 83 18.19 2.18 -0.45
CA GLY A 83 17.44 2.26 0.81
C GLY A 83 17.56 1.00 1.66
N VAL A 84 17.71 -0.17 1.03
CA VAL A 84 17.78 -1.48 1.69
C VAL A 84 19.17 -1.78 2.24
N LEU A 85 20.21 -1.26 1.59
CA LEU A 85 21.60 -1.53 1.98
C LEU A 85 21.91 -1.18 3.44
N ALA A 86 21.24 -0.18 4.01
CA ALA A 86 21.42 0.20 5.42
C ALA A 86 20.87 -0.84 6.41
N ASN A 87 19.96 -1.71 5.97
CA ASN A 87 19.27 -2.68 6.82
C ASN A 87 19.85 -4.10 6.69
N VAL A 88 20.75 -4.32 5.74
CA VAL A 88 21.24 -5.65 5.37
C VAL A 88 22.68 -5.86 5.86
N PRO A 89 23.02 -7.06 6.37
CA PRO A 89 24.40 -7.40 6.71
C PRO A 89 25.37 -7.21 5.52
N PRO A 90 26.53 -6.52 5.70
CA PRO A 90 27.51 -6.29 4.64
C PRO A 90 28.04 -7.57 3.95
N GLU A 91 28.04 -8.68 4.67
CA GLU A 91 28.48 -10.00 4.20
C GLU A 91 27.49 -10.67 3.24
N ALA A 92 26.23 -10.20 3.18
CA ALA A 92 25.25 -10.74 2.24
C ALA A 92 25.54 -10.24 0.82
N GLN A 93 26.09 -11.11 -0.02
CA GLN A 93 26.46 -10.83 -1.41
C GLN A 93 25.21 -10.72 -2.31
N LEU A 94 24.46 -9.63 -2.16
CA LEU A 94 23.21 -9.42 -2.88
C LEU A 94 23.43 -8.64 -4.17
N THR A 95 22.64 -8.95 -5.20
CA THR A 95 22.55 -8.14 -6.41
C THR A 95 21.55 -6.98 -6.21
N VAL A 96 21.56 -5.99 -7.12
CA VAL A 96 20.51 -4.95 -7.18
C VAL A 96 19.11 -5.58 -7.17
N SER A 97 18.93 -6.68 -7.91
CA SER A 97 17.65 -7.36 -8.05
C SER A 97 17.18 -8.02 -6.75
N HIS A 98 18.11 -8.54 -5.94
CA HIS A 98 17.80 -9.05 -4.60
C HIS A 98 17.37 -7.92 -3.66
N LEU A 99 18.14 -6.83 -3.60
CA LEU A 99 17.81 -5.69 -2.76
C LEU A 99 16.48 -5.06 -3.13
N ARG A 100 16.17 -4.93 -4.43
CA ARG A 100 14.86 -4.47 -4.89
C ARG A 100 13.72 -5.40 -4.52
N ALA A 101 13.97 -6.71 -4.43
CA ALA A 101 12.96 -7.65 -3.95
C ALA A 101 12.70 -7.50 -2.45
N LEU A 102 13.72 -7.12 -1.66
CA LEU A 102 13.62 -6.83 -0.23
C LEU A 102 13.05 -5.45 0.09
N ALA A 103 13.19 -4.46 -0.82
CA ALA A 103 12.79 -3.08 -0.60
C ALA A 103 11.35 -2.86 -0.08
N PRO A 104 10.35 -3.68 -0.43
CA PRO A 104 9.02 -3.58 0.14
C PRO A 104 8.95 -3.97 1.64
N LEU A 105 9.85 -4.81 2.14
CA LEU A 105 9.71 -5.38 3.48
C LEU A 105 10.11 -4.39 4.58
N PRO A 106 9.63 -4.55 5.83
CA PRO A 106 10.14 -3.81 6.98
C PRO A 106 11.65 -4.04 7.18
N ALA A 107 12.36 -3.08 7.76
CA ALA A 107 13.82 -3.14 7.94
C ALA A 107 14.30 -4.42 8.66
N ALA A 108 13.57 -4.86 9.70
CA ALA A 108 13.88 -6.10 10.42
C ALA A 108 13.83 -7.34 9.51
N ALA A 109 12.82 -7.42 8.63
CA ALA A 109 12.68 -8.51 7.67
C ALA A 109 13.73 -8.45 6.55
N GLN A 110 14.12 -7.24 6.13
CA GLN A 110 15.23 -7.06 5.18
C GLN A 110 16.53 -7.63 5.77
N HIS A 111 16.80 -7.36 7.05
CA HIS A 111 17.95 -7.89 7.77
C HIS A 111 17.92 -9.42 7.88
N GLU A 112 16.78 -9.96 8.34
CA GLU A 112 16.57 -11.40 8.56
C GLU A 112 16.73 -12.22 7.27
N LEU A 113 16.14 -11.78 6.17
CA LEU A 113 16.06 -12.56 4.93
C LEU A 113 17.31 -12.44 4.06
N ALA A 114 18.08 -11.37 4.20
CA ALA A 114 19.22 -11.10 3.33
C ALA A 114 20.28 -12.22 3.28
N PRO A 115 20.75 -12.80 4.41
CA PRO A 115 21.69 -13.91 4.37
C PRO A 115 21.14 -15.14 3.67
N ALA A 116 19.85 -15.45 3.87
CA ALA A 116 19.23 -16.63 3.28
C ALA A 116 19.13 -16.54 1.75
N ILE A 117 18.92 -15.34 1.21
CA ILE A 117 18.72 -15.15 -0.24
C ILE A 117 20.01 -14.81 -1.01
N SER A 118 21.15 -14.56 -0.35
CA SER A 118 22.37 -14.12 -1.03
C SER A 118 22.88 -15.15 -2.04
N GLU A 119 22.80 -16.43 -1.69
CA GLU A 119 23.24 -17.55 -2.52
C GLU A 119 22.15 -18.07 -3.47
N MET A 120 20.99 -17.40 -3.52
CA MET A 120 19.84 -17.82 -4.32
C MET A 120 19.77 -17.05 -5.63
N THR A 121 19.09 -17.64 -6.62
CA THR A 121 18.62 -16.85 -7.77
C THR A 121 17.53 -15.87 -7.34
N VAL A 122 17.36 -14.77 -8.08
CA VAL A 122 16.31 -13.77 -7.81
C VAL A 122 14.90 -14.41 -7.81
N ALA A 123 14.68 -15.46 -8.60
CA ALA A 123 13.41 -16.18 -8.63
C ALA A 123 13.17 -16.95 -7.31
N GLN A 124 14.18 -17.66 -6.82
CA GLN A 124 14.13 -18.36 -5.52
C GLN A 124 13.99 -17.36 -4.36
N ALA A 125 14.75 -16.26 -4.37
CA ALA A 125 14.64 -15.20 -3.38
C ALA A 125 13.21 -14.64 -3.29
N ARG A 126 12.56 -14.41 -4.43
CA ARG A 126 11.15 -13.97 -4.47
C ARG A 126 10.18 -15.01 -3.92
N GLN A 127 10.47 -16.30 -4.09
CA GLN A 127 9.68 -17.38 -3.51
C GLN A 127 9.80 -17.36 -1.98
N VAL A 128 11.03 -17.24 -1.45
CA VAL A 128 11.28 -17.16 0.00
C VAL A 128 10.59 -15.93 0.60
N ILE A 129 10.76 -14.75 0.00
CA ILE A 129 10.10 -13.51 0.44
C ILE A 129 8.58 -13.68 0.45
N ARG A 130 8.00 -14.31 -0.57
CA ARG A 130 6.56 -14.56 -0.61
C ARG A 130 6.11 -15.47 0.53
N SER A 131 6.82 -16.55 0.79
CA SER A 131 6.51 -17.48 1.88
C SER A 131 6.65 -16.81 3.26
N TRP A 132 7.69 -16.01 3.47
CA TRP A 132 7.87 -15.24 4.69
C TRP A 132 6.71 -14.26 4.91
N ARG A 133 6.29 -13.53 3.87
CA ARG A 133 5.14 -12.61 3.96
C ARG A 133 3.85 -13.32 4.30
N GLU A 134 3.60 -14.48 3.69
CA GLU A 134 2.43 -15.30 4.00
C GLU A 134 2.44 -15.80 5.46
N GLN A 135 3.58 -16.24 5.97
CA GLN A 135 3.74 -16.64 7.37
C GLN A 135 3.55 -15.46 8.32
N ASN A 136 4.20 -14.32 8.04
CA ASN A 136 4.09 -13.12 8.86
C ASN A 136 2.65 -12.58 8.90
N ARG A 137 1.90 -12.67 7.79
CA ARG A 137 0.47 -12.33 7.77
C ARG A 137 -0.40 -13.21 8.65
N ARG A 138 -0.01 -14.48 8.84
CA ARG A 138 -0.73 -15.42 9.72
C ARG A 138 -0.39 -15.21 11.19
N THR A 139 0.82 -14.74 11.48
CA THR A 139 1.25 -14.43 12.86
C THR A 139 0.82 -13.03 13.29
N LEU A 140 0.53 -12.12 12.35
CA LEU A 140 -0.22 -10.89 12.62
C LEU A 140 -1.63 -11.24 13.09
N SER A 141 -1.79 -11.41 14.39
CA SER A 141 -3.10 -11.47 15.04
C SER A 141 -3.72 -10.10 15.00
N ILE A 142 -5.00 -10.03 14.62
CA ILE A 142 -5.84 -8.90 15.03
C ILE A 142 -5.81 -8.95 16.56
N ALA A 143 -5.43 -7.87 17.24
CA ALA A 143 -5.78 -7.72 18.66
C ALA A 143 -7.31 -7.96 18.76
N GLU A 144 -7.79 -8.65 19.80
CA GLU A 144 -9.23 -8.90 19.93
C GLU A 144 -9.98 -7.59 19.68
N PRO A 145 -10.86 -7.56 18.67
CA PRO A 145 -11.47 -6.31 18.28
C PRO A 145 -12.31 -5.81 19.47
N PRO A 146 -12.35 -4.49 19.72
CA PRO A 146 -13.13 -3.96 20.81
C PRO A 146 -14.59 -4.40 20.67
N PRO A 147 -15.36 -4.52 21.77
CA PRO A 147 -16.77 -4.84 21.66
C PRO A 147 -17.46 -3.87 20.71
N LEU A 148 -18.41 -4.39 19.92
CA LEU A 148 -19.21 -3.56 19.04
C LEU A 148 -19.94 -2.49 19.85
N PRO A 149 -20.16 -1.30 19.26
CA PRO A 149 -20.87 -0.23 19.95
C PRO A 149 -22.31 -0.63 20.31
N GLU A 150 -22.85 -0.01 21.35
CA GLU A 150 -24.28 -0.11 21.66
C GLU A 150 -25.12 0.81 20.76
N GLY A 151 -26.37 0.42 20.52
CA GLY A 151 -27.35 1.23 19.77
C GLY A 151 -27.60 0.73 18.34
N THR A 152 -28.46 1.45 17.63
CA THR A 152 -28.76 1.17 16.22
C THR A 152 -28.52 2.41 15.36
N PHE A 153 -28.08 2.18 14.13
CA PHE A 153 -27.64 3.21 13.19
C PHE A 153 -28.51 3.19 11.94
N SER A 154 -28.84 4.37 11.43
CA SER A 154 -29.54 4.51 10.14
C SER A 154 -28.57 4.50 8.96
N THR A 155 -27.28 4.72 9.22
CA THR A 155 -26.22 4.67 8.21
C THR A 155 -24.97 4.02 8.79
N ILE A 156 -24.52 2.95 8.15
CA ILE A 156 -23.31 2.22 8.49
C ILE A 156 -22.33 2.32 7.32
N VAL A 157 -21.11 2.77 7.61
CA VAL A 157 -19.94 2.66 6.72
C VAL A 157 -19.06 1.55 7.26
N ALA A 158 -18.48 0.75 6.38
CA ALA A 158 -17.48 -0.24 6.75
C ALA A 158 -16.36 -0.30 5.71
N ASP A 159 -15.10 -0.28 6.17
CA ASP A 159 -13.90 -0.58 5.37
C ASP A 159 -13.12 -1.76 5.94
N PRO A 160 -13.63 -3.00 5.77
CA PRO A 160 -12.99 -4.17 6.36
C PRO A 160 -11.56 -4.38 5.83
N PRO A 161 -10.65 -4.93 6.65
CA PRO A 161 -9.30 -5.25 6.23
C PRO A 161 -9.27 -6.54 5.40
N TRP A 162 -9.79 -6.50 4.16
CA TRP A 162 -9.94 -7.67 3.29
C TRP A 162 -8.65 -8.48 3.11
N ARG A 163 -8.71 -9.79 3.40
CA ARG A 163 -7.64 -10.73 3.05
C ARG A 163 -7.70 -11.09 1.57
N PHE A 164 -6.62 -10.83 0.83
CA PHE A 164 -6.49 -11.19 -0.58
C PHE A 164 -5.88 -12.58 -0.74
N GLU A 165 -6.41 -13.37 -1.67
CA GLU A 165 -5.87 -14.70 -2.01
C GLU A 165 -4.51 -14.62 -2.71
N HIS A 166 -4.26 -13.51 -3.42
CA HIS A 166 -3.06 -13.29 -4.21
C HIS A 166 -2.51 -11.88 -3.98
N ASP A 167 -1.23 -11.80 -3.65
CA ASP A 167 -0.52 -10.54 -3.52
C ASP A 167 0.00 -10.08 -4.90
N TRP A 168 -0.72 -9.16 -5.53
CA TRP A 168 -0.37 -8.59 -6.83
C TRP A 168 0.58 -7.37 -6.72
N GLY A 169 1.37 -7.29 -5.65
CA GLY A 169 2.53 -6.39 -5.57
C GLY A 169 2.34 -5.11 -4.76
N ASP A 170 1.22 -4.95 -4.06
CA ASP A 170 0.96 -3.85 -3.11
C ASP A 170 0.68 -4.35 -1.68
N GLY A 171 0.94 -5.65 -1.40
CA GLY A 171 0.73 -6.26 -0.08
C GLY A 171 1.52 -5.64 1.08
N LEU A 172 2.24 -4.54 0.85
CA LEU A 172 2.85 -3.67 1.86
C LEU A 172 1.85 -3.29 2.96
N ALA A 173 0.60 -3.01 2.59
CA ALA A 173 -0.46 -2.69 3.53
C ALA A 173 -0.89 -3.91 4.36
N ALA A 174 -1.02 -5.08 3.72
CA ALA A 174 -1.37 -6.33 4.40
C ALA A 174 -0.28 -6.84 5.36
N ASP A 175 0.95 -6.33 5.24
CA ASP A 175 2.05 -6.66 6.15
C ASP A 175 2.09 -5.72 7.38
N ALA A 176 1.26 -4.68 7.42
CA ALA A 176 1.22 -3.68 8.49
C ALA A 176 0.01 -3.81 9.43
N TYR A 177 -1.06 -4.48 9.01
CA TYR A 177 -2.24 -4.75 9.82
C TYR A 177 -2.81 -6.15 9.52
N ALA A 178 -3.41 -6.77 10.53
CA ALA A 178 -4.02 -8.07 10.37
C ALA A 178 -5.29 -8.00 9.49
N THR A 179 -5.44 -8.96 8.58
CA THR A 179 -6.52 -9.00 7.57
C THR A 179 -7.55 -10.07 7.88
N MET A 180 -8.80 -9.83 7.49
CA MET A 180 -9.93 -10.72 7.73
C MET A 180 -10.38 -11.43 6.45
N THR A 181 -10.75 -12.71 6.56
CA THR A 181 -11.43 -13.43 5.48
C THR A 181 -12.85 -12.90 5.29
N ARG A 182 -13.46 -13.22 4.15
CA ARG A 182 -14.87 -12.92 3.88
C ARG A 182 -15.78 -13.47 4.98
N GLU A 183 -15.51 -14.70 5.44
CA GLU A 183 -16.27 -15.38 6.48
C GLU A 183 -16.14 -14.70 7.84
N GLU A 184 -14.93 -14.28 8.23
CA GLU A 184 -14.69 -13.53 9.46
C GLU A 184 -15.42 -12.19 9.45
N ILE A 185 -15.41 -11.47 8.32
CA ILE A 185 -16.13 -10.20 8.16
C ILE A 185 -17.65 -10.43 8.22
N ALA A 186 -18.16 -11.44 7.49
CA ALA A 186 -19.58 -11.77 7.47
C ALA A 186 -20.12 -12.20 8.83
N ALA A 187 -19.27 -12.78 9.70
CA ALA A 187 -19.64 -13.24 11.03
C ALA A 187 -19.81 -12.12 12.07
N LEU A 188 -19.39 -10.89 11.76
CA LEU A 188 -19.65 -9.75 12.65
C LEU A 188 -21.15 -9.49 12.79
N ASP A 189 -21.60 -9.24 14.02
CA ASP A 189 -23.01 -8.95 14.33
C ASP A 189 -23.41 -7.49 13.98
N VAL A 190 -23.05 -7.05 12.77
CA VAL A 190 -23.54 -5.81 12.16
C VAL A 190 -25.08 -5.80 12.06
N PRO A 191 -25.79 -6.93 11.86
CA PRO A 191 -27.24 -6.93 11.89
C PRO A 191 -27.86 -6.34 13.16
N ALA A 192 -27.26 -6.54 14.32
CA ALA A 192 -27.73 -5.97 15.59
C ALA A 192 -27.56 -4.45 15.67
N LEU A 193 -26.62 -3.88 14.91
CA LEU A 193 -26.33 -2.44 14.87
C LEU A 193 -27.20 -1.69 13.86
N ALA A 194 -27.84 -2.38 12.93
CA ALA A 194 -28.59 -1.75 11.86
C ALA A 194 -30.06 -1.52 12.24
N ALA A 195 -30.50 -0.26 12.20
CA ALA A 195 -31.90 0.11 12.40
C ALA A 195 -32.83 -0.58 11.36
N PRO A 196 -34.16 -0.64 11.58
CA PRO A 196 -35.09 -1.26 10.63
C PRO A 196 -35.02 -0.67 9.21
N ASP A 197 -34.76 0.63 9.13
CA ASP A 197 -34.44 1.36 7.90
C ASP A 197 -32.98 1.84 8.01
N CYS A 198 -32.09 1.22 7.23
CA CYS A 198 -30.65 1.46 7.32
C CYS A 198 -29.97 1.40 5.96
N HIS A 199 -29.01 2.29 5.74
CA HIS A 199 -28.08 2.23 4.63
C HIS A 199 -26.76 1.58 5.05
N LEU A 200 -26.18 0.78 4.15
CA LEU A 200 -24.85 0.21 4.28
C LEU A 200 -23.98 0.73 3.12
N TYR A 201 -22.81 1.24 3.46
CA TYR A 201 -21.74 1.62 2.54
C TYR A 201 -20.51 0.76 2.83
N LEU A 202 -20.38 -0.36 2.11
CA LEU A 202 -19.31 -1.33 2.31
C LEU A 202 -18.20 -1.14 1.28
N TRP A 203 -17.04 -0.63 1.71
CA TRP A 203 -15.89 -0.43 0.85
C TRP A 203 -15.31 -1.76 0.36
N ALA A 204 -15.04 -1.81 -0.95
CA ALA A 204 -14.51 -2.97 -1.63
C ALA A 204 -13.52 -2.55 -2.73
N PRO A 205 -12.23 -2.92 -2.61
CA PRO A 205 -11.33 -2.93 -3.75
C PRO A 205 -11.94 -3.73 -4.91
N VAL A 206 -11.58 -3.42 -6.16
CA VAL A 206 -12.22 -4.04 -7.35
C VAL A 206 -12.28 -5.58 -7.27
N ALA A 207 -11.21 -6.23 -6.83
CA ALA A 207 -11.15 -7.69 -6.71
C ALA A 207 -12.03 -8.27 -5.58
N LYS A 208 -12.48 -7.43 -4.64
CA LYS A 208 -13.28 -7.80 -3.47
C LYS A 208 -14.75 -7.43 -3.57
N VAL A 209 -15.19 -6.90 -4.72
CA VAL A 209 -16.61 -6.64 -4.97
C VAL A 209 -17.46 -7.91 -4.83
N PRO A 210 -17.07 -9.10 -5.33
CA PRO A 210 -17.84 -10.33 -5.11
C PRO A 210 -18.00 -10.66 -3.62
N ASP A 211 -16.90 -10.68 -2.86
CA ASP A 211 -16.91 -10.93 -1.42
C ASP A 211 -17.79 -9.92 -0.66
N ALA A 212 -17.71 -8.64 -1.03
CA ALA A 212 -18.50 -7.58 -0.42
C ALA A 212 -20.00 -7.70 -0.70
N LEU A 213 -20.41 -8.21 -1.86
CA LEU A 213 -21.83 -8.50 -2.13
C LEU A 213 -22.35 -9.61 -1.22
N GLU A 214 -21.54 -10.64 -0.98
CA GLU A 214 -21.88 -11.74 -0.08
C GLU A 214 -21.94 -11.27 1.38
N VAL A 215 -20.98 -10.47 1.83
CA VAL A 215 -21.00 -9.83 3.17
C VAL A 215 -22.23 -8.93 3.32
N CYS A 216 -22.53 -8.08 2.33
CA CYS A 216 -23.72 -7.24 2.32
C CYS A 216 -25.00 -8.07 2.53
N SER A 217 -25.12 -9.21 1.84
CA SER A 217 -26.24 -10.12 1.99
C SER A 217 -26.25 -10.80 3.37
N ALA A 218 -25.09 -11.25 3.87
CA ALA A 218 -24.97 -11.90 5.18
C ALA A 218 -25.37 -10.95 6.33
N TRP A 219 -25.05 -9.66 6.22
CA TRP A 219 -25.48 -8.64 7.16
C TRP A 219 -26.96 -8.22 7.00
N GLY A 220 -27.72 -8.86 6.10
CA GLY A 220 -29.15 -8.63 5.92
C GLY A 220 -29.47 -7.33 5.18
N PHE A 221 -28.57 -6.85 4.32
CA PHE A 221 -28.82 -5.71 3.44
C PHE A 221 -29.06 -6.19 2.01
N ARG A 222 -30.07 -5.61 1.36
CA ARG A 222 -30.31 -5.82 -0.06
C ARG A 222 -29.39 -4.91 -0.86
N TYR A 223 -28.54 -5.48 -1.71
CA TYR A 223 -27.72 -4.72 -2.65
C TYR A 223 -28.60 -3.86 -3.59
N VAL A 224 -28.20 -2.60 -3.76
CA VAL A 224 -28.89 -1.63 -4.64
C VAL A 224 -27.99 -1.19 -5.79
N GLY A 225 -26.70 -0.96 -5.54
CA GLY A 225 -25.79 -0.48 -6.56
C GLY A 225 -24.39 -0.20 -6.03
N LEU A 226 -23.52 0.27 -6.92
CA LEU A 226 -22.17 0.70 -6.57
C LEU A 226 -22.08 2.22 -6.53
N LEU A 227 -21.51 2.73 -5.44
CA LEU A 227 -20.88 4.04 -5.41
C LEU A 227 -19.39 3.87 -5.75
N THR A 228 -18.85 4.74 -6.61
CA THR A 228 -17.47 4.57 -7.13
C THR A 228 -16.58 5.76 -6.80
N TRP A 229 -15.46 5.50 -6.13
CA TRP A 229 -14.38 6.47 -5.99
C TRP A 229 -13.47 6.42 -7.21
N VAL A 230 -13.39 7.52 -7.95
CA VAL A 230 -12.47 7.72 -9.07
C VAL A 230 -11.17 8.37 -8.58
N LYS A 231 -10.04 7.72 -8.86
CA LYS A 231 -8.69 8.19 -8.55
C LYS A 231 -8.02 8.67 -9.84
N ARG A 232 -7.57 9.93 -9.87
CA ARG A 232 -6.79 10.43 -11.01
C ARG A 232 -5.49 9.63 -11.17
N GLY A 233 -5.20 9.20 -12.41
CA GLY A 233 -3.99 8.46 -12.78
C GLY A 233 -4.13 6.93 -12.79
N LEU A 234 -3.13 6.26 -13.39
CA LEU A 234 -3.11 4.81 -13.56
C LEU A 234 -2.70 4.11 -12.25
N GLY A 235 -3.60 3.32 -11.63
CA GLY A 235 -3.22 2.41 -10.55
C GLY A 235 -2.71 1.08 -11.07
N LEU A 236 -2.59 0.08 -10.20
CA LEU A 236 -2.13 -1.28 -10.55
C LEU A 236 -3.17 -2.06 -11.35
N GLY A 237 -2.78 -3.22 -11.88
CA GLY A 237 -3.68 -4.17 -12.53
C GLY A 237 -3.12 -4.76 -13.83
N THR A 238 -3.48 -6.02 -14.06
CA THR A 238 -2.97 -6.85 -15.17
C THR A 238 -3.76 -6.64 -16.46
N TRP A 239 -5.10 -6.68 -16.37
CA TRP A 239 -6.00 -6.50 -17.51
C TRP A 239 -6.29 -5.03 -17.79
N TRP A 240 -6.58 -4.28 -16.71
CA TRP A 240 -6.85 -2.86 -16.75
C TRP A 240 -6.03 -2.17 -15.66
N ARG A 241 -5.61 -0.93 -15.91
CA ARG A 241 -4.98 -0.09 -14.88
C ARG A 241 -6.07 0.46 -13.97
N VAL A 242 -6.24 -0.16 -12.81
CA VAL A 242 -7.32 0.14 -11.86
C VAL A 242 -7.16 1.56 -11.32
N SER A 243 -8.10 2.42 -11.67
CA SER A 243 -8.18 3.81 -11.22
C SER A 243 -9.40 4.07 -10.33
N THR A 244 -10.09 3.02 -9.90
CA THR A 244 -11.29 3.11 -9.08
C THR A 244 -11.21 2.25 -7.82
N GLU A 245 -11.94 2.67 -6.78
CA GLU A 245 -12.41 1.79 -5.70
C GLU A 245 -13.94 1.84 -5.66
N HIS A 246 -14.58 0.77 -5.23
CA HIS A 246 -16.03 0.67 -5.19
C HIS A 246 -16.55 0.55 -3.77
N ILE A 247 -17.80 0.96 -3.60
CA ILE A 247 -18.55 0.83 -2.36
C ILE A 247 -19.84 0.11 -2.72
N VAL A 248 -20.03 -1.07 -2.16
CA VAL A 248 -21.28 -1.82 -2.25
C VAL A 248 -22.30 -1.08 -1.40
N PHE A 249 -23.31 -0.50 -2.06
CA PHE A 249 -24.41 0.19 -1.39
C PHE A 249 -25.57 -0.79 -1.17
N GLY A 250 -25.88 -1.03 0.09
CA GLY A 250 -26.95 -1.92 0.56
C GLY A 250 -28.01 -1.15 1.33
N VAL A 251 -29.26 -1.64 1.27
CA VAL A 251 -30.39 -1.07 2.01
C VAL A 251 -31.10 -2.16 2.80
N ARG A 252 -31.37 -1.86 4.07
CA ARG A 252 -32.32 -2.55 4.93
C ARG A 252 -33.59 -1.69 5.03
N GLY A 253 -34.75 -2.34 4.92
CA GLY A 253 -36.03 -1.62 4.87
C GLY A 253 -36.27 -0.91 3.54
N SER A 254 -36.87 0.27 3.60
CA SER A 254 -37.37 1.04 2.46
C SER A 254 -36.74 2.42 2.28
N LEU A 255 -35.75 2.76 3.12
CA LEU A 255 -35.05 4.04 3.10
C LEU A 255 -34.50 4.38 1.70
N ARG A 256 -34.66 5.65 1.32
CA ARG A 256 -34.15 6.22 0.08
C ARG A 256 -33.05 7.22 0.40
N THR A 257 -32.05 7.30 -0.46
CA THR A 257 -31.08 8.39 -0.40
C THR A 257 -31.72 9.71 -0.83
N ALA A 258 -31.08 10.82 -0.46
CA ALA A 258 -31.41 12.11 -1.03
C ALA A 258 -31.38 12.07 -2.58
N PRO A 259 -32.29 12.78 -3.25
CA PRO A 259 -32.41 12.74 -4.71
C PRO A 259 -31.25 13.46 -5.41
N ASN A 260 -31.06 13.16 -6.70
CA ASN A 260 -30.13 13.86 -7.61
C ASN A 260 -28.64 13.77 -7.24
N LEU A 261 -28.24 12.76 -6.47
CA LEU A 261 -26.84 12.45 -6.21
C LEU A 261 -26.27 11.49 -7.26
N ARG A 262 -24.99 11.68 -7.60
CA ARG A 262 -24.26 10.79 -8.51
C ARG A 262 -23.75 9.57 -7.75
N ASN A 263 -23.68 8.43 -8.42
CA ASN A 263 -23.10 7.20 -7.88
C ASN A 263 -21.57 7.11 -8.10
N TRP A 264 -20.90 8.26 -8.23
CA TRP A 264 -19.44 8.33 -8.26
C TRP A 264 -18.95 9.69 -7.76
N PHE A 265 -17.73 9.72 -7.23
CA PHE A 265 -17.03 10.93 -6.81
C PHE A 265 -15.53 10.82 -7.12
N GLU A 266 -14.85 11.95 -7.23
CA GLU A 266 -13.41 12.01 -7.49
C GLU A 266 -12.67 12.57 -6.27
N ALA A 267 -11.59 11.91 -5.88
CA ALA A 267 -10.69 12.41 -4.83
C ALA A 267 -9.26 11.89 -5.04
N ALA A 268 -8.27 12.66 -4.60
CA ALA A 268 -6.87 12.27 -4.67
C ALA A 268 -6.55 11.10 -3.73
N ARG A 269 -5.55 10.27 -4.10
CA ARG A 269 -5.01 9.24 -3.21
C ARG A 269 -4.32 9.90 -2.01
N THR A 270 -4.68 9.47 -0.81
CA THR A 270 -4.05 9.88 0.45
C THR A 270 -2.92 8.90 0.82
N ARG A 271 -2.15 9.20 1.88
CA ARG A 271 -1.16 8.27 2.43
C ARG A 271 -1.88 7.14 3.21
N HIS A 272 -1.26 5.95 3.25
CA HIS A 272 -1.68 4.84 4.11
C HIS A 272 -3.11 4.30 3.90
N SER A 273 -3.68 4.38 2.69
CA SER A 273 -5.03 3.89 2.35
C SER A 273 -6.21 4.57 3.07
N ALA A 274 -6.01 5.74 3.67
CA ALA A 274 -7.10 6.49 4.31
C ALA A 274 -8.19 6.89 3.29
N LYS A 275 -9.47 6.67 3.63
CA LYS A 275 -10.57 7.05 2.74
C LYS A 275 -10.74 8.58 2.67
N PRO A 276 -11.11 9.13 1.50
CA PRO A 276 -11.16 10.58 1.31
C PRO A 276 -12.33 11.22 2.04
N GLU A 277 -12.14 12.44 2.56
CA GLU A 277 -13.18 13.21 3.26
C GLU A 277 -14.46 13.40 2.42
N ALA A 278 -14.29 13.65 1.11
CA ALA A 278 -15.39 13.82 0.15
C ALA A 278 -16.36 12.62 0.10
N PHE A 279 -15.93 11.43 0.52
CA PHE A 279 -16.84 10.29 0.65
C PHE A 279 -17.84 10.50 1.80
N TYR A 280 -17.36 10.93 2.97
CA TYR A 280 -18.21 11.11 4.14
C TYR A 280 -19.17 12.30 3.95
N GLU A 281 -18.69 13.39 3.36
CA GLU A 281 -19.55 14.51 2.95
C GLU A 281 -20.69 14.04 2.04
N LEU A 282 -20.41 13.14 1.10
CA LEU A 282 -21.43 12.55 0.21
C LEU A 282 -22.39 11.65 0.97
N VAL A 283 -21.91 10.84 1.92
CA VAL A 283 -22.76 9.96 2.74
C VAL A 283 -23.70 10.78 3.62
N GLU A 284 -23.21 11.83 4.27
CA GLU A 284 -24.00 12.74 5.11
C GLU A 284 -25.04 13.53 4.31
N GLN A 285 -24.76 13.84 3.04
CA GLN A 285 -25.74 14.42 2.12
C GLN A 285 -26.79 13.40 1.68
N ALA A 286 -26.39 12.13 1.53
CA ALA A 286 -27.23 11.08 0.96
C ALA A 286 -28.14 10.42 1.99
N SER A 287 -27.70 10.28 3.24
CA SER A 287 -28.27 9.35 4.22
C SER A 287 -28.39 9.98 5.60
N PRO A 288 -29.39 9.57 6.41
CA PRO A 288 -29.62 10.14 7.72
C PRO A 288 -28.71 9.53 8.81
N ALA A 289 -28.45 10.32 9.84
CA ALA A 289 -27.90 9.87 11.12
C ALA A 289 -28.93 9.00 11.88
N PRO A 290 -28.55 8.23 12.92
CA PRO A 290 -27.20 8.12 13.50
C PRO A 290 -26.23 7.35 12.60
N TYR A 291 -24.96 7.78 12.60
CA TYR A 291 -23.89 7.27 11.73
C TYR A 291 -22.89 6.39 12.51
N LEU A 292 -22.48 5.28 11.89
CA LEU A 292 -21.43 4.39 12.38
C LEU A 292 -20.36 4.17 11.31
N ASP A 293 -19.09 4.28 11.69
CA ASP A 293 -17.93 3.93 10.86
C ASP A 293 -17.19 2.72 11.48
N LEU A 294 -17.35 1.57 10.84
CA LEU A 294 -16.70 0.31 11.19
C LEU A 294 -15.33 0.22 10.51
N PHE A 295 -14.33 -0.23 11.28
CA PHE A 295 -12.92 -0.31 10.91
C PHE A 295 -12.26 1.07 10.69
N ALA A 296 -12.80 2.10 11.36
CA ALA A 296 -12.25 3.44 11.33
C ALA A 296 -10.81 3.47 11.89
N ARG A 297 -9.99 4.38 11.35
CA ARG A 297 -8.61 4.63 11.80
C ARG A 297 -8.45 5.93 12.58
N GLY A 298 -9.52 6.70 12.73
CA GLY A 298 -9.53 7.97 13.43
C GLY A 298 -10.95 8.39 13.76
N GLU A 299 -11.07 9.34 14.69
CA GLU A 299 -12.34 9.92 15.08
C GLU A 299 -12.91 10.83 13.99
N ARG A 300 -14.24 10.92 13.95
CA ARG A 300 -14.97 11.82 13.05
C ARG A 300 -16.12 12.49 13.82
N PRO A 301 -16.20 13.83 13.85
CA PRO A 301 -17.29 14.53 14.52
C PRO A 301 -18.66 14.09 13.98
N GLY A 302 -19.59 13.79 14.88
CA GLY A 302 -20.95 13.36 14.52
C GLY A 302 -21.08 11.87 14.14
N TRP A 303 -19.98 11.12 14.15
CA TRP A 303 -19.97 9.68 13.87
C TRP A 303 -19.55 8.89 15.10
N GLN A 304 -20.22 7.75 15.30
CA GLN A 304 -19.68 6.71 16.16
C GLN A 304 -18.64 5.93 15.36
N VAL A 305 -17.47 5.68 15.95
CA VAL A 305 -16.36 5.00 15.28
C VAL A 305 -16.00 3.72 16.03
N TRP A 306 -15.63 2.69 15.28
CA TRP A 306 -15.17 1.42 15.83
C TRP A 306 -13.97 0.92 15.03
N GLY A 307 -12.84 0.66 15.68
CA GLY A 307 -11.63 0.16 15.04
C GLY A 307 -10.44 0.04 15.98
N ASN A 308 -9.53 -0.88 15.68
CA ASN A 308 -8.40 -1.21 16.55
C ASN A 308 -7.39 -0.06 16.72
N GLU A 309 -7.27 0.80 15.71
CA GLU A 309 -6.36 1.95 15.74
C GLU A 309 -6.94 3.16 16.51
N VAL A 310 -8.25 3.20 16.74
CA VAL A 310 -8.92 4.27 17.50
C VAL A 310 -8.84 4.02 19.01
N ALA A 311 -8.73 2.75 19.43
CA ALA A 311 -8.61 2.35 20.83
C ALA A 311 -7.17 2.45 21.40
N GLY A 312 -6.21 2.98 20.65
CA GLY A 312 -4.82 3.16 21.11
C GLY A 312 -3.98 1.87 21.16
N GLY A 313 -4.33 0.84 20.39
CA GLY A 313 -3.56 -0.40 20.32
C GLY A 313 -2.21 -0.19 19.63
N GLU A 314 -1.11 -0.30 20.39
CA GLU A 314 0.23 -0.43 19.81
C GLU A 314 0.30 -1.69 18.93
N ILE A 315 0.93 -1.57 17.76
CA ILE A 315 1.32 -2.73 16.95
C ILE A 315 2.42 -3.46 17.72
N VAL A 316 2.06 -4.51 18.46
CA VAL A 316 3.05 -5.36 19.13
C VAL A 316 3.71 -6.25 18.09
N ALA A 317 4.96 -5.94 17.73
CA ALA A 317 5.80 -6.84 16.95
C ALA A 317 6.02 -8.14 17.74
N ALA A 318 5.71 -9.29 17.14
CA ALA A 318 5.91 -10.59 17.79
C ALA A 318 7.40 -10.92 17.94
N LYS A 319 7.69 -11.72 18.97
CA LYS A 319 9.00 -12.04 19.55
C LYS A 319 9.97 -12.74 18.57
N SER A 320 11.26 -12.48 18.80
CA SER A 320 12.48 -13.02 18.16
C SER A 320 12.39 -14.47 17.63
N SER A 321 12.76 -14.64 16.35
CA SER A 321 12.77 -15.88 15.54
C SER A 321 13.87 -16.92 15.88
N SER A 322 14.18 -17.20 17.15
CA SER A 322 15.21 -18.23 17.44
C SER A 322 14.76 -19.68 17.17
N ASP A 323 13.46 -19.93 16.98
CA ASP A 323 12.89 -21.28 16.99
C ASP A 323 12.29 -21.73 15.63
N LEU A 324 12.45 -20.95 14.55
CA LEU A 324 11.69 -21.14 13.30
C LEU A 324 12.45 -21.80 12.14
N LEU A 325 13.71 -22.22 12.33
CA LEU A 325 14.43 -23.01 11.32
C LEU A 325 14.25 -24.51 11.60
N GLY A 326 13.18 -25.09 11.06
CA GLY A 326 13.04 -26.54 10.97
C GLY A 326 14.09 -27.11 10.00
N GLU A 327 14.75 -28.19 10.42
CA GLU A 327 15.75 -28.95 9.66
C GLU A 327 15.29 -29.28 8.23
N PRO A 328 16.19 -29.25 7.23
CA PRO A 328 15.85 -29.50 5.84
C PRO A 328 15.37 -30.95 5.64
N ARG A 329 14.15 -31.12 5.13
CA ARG A 329 13.63 -32.44 4.73
C ARG A 329 14.28 -32.89 3.43
N GLU A 330 14.87 -34.08 3.44
CA GLU A 330 15.38 -34.76 2.24
C GLU A 330 14.26 -35.00 1.21
N ALA A 331 14.58 -34.77 -0.06
CA ALA A 331 13.69 -35.03 -1.18
C ALA A 331 13.54 -36.54 -1.42
N PRO A 332 12.33 -37.05 -1.72
CA PRO A 332 12.14 -38.46 -2.06
C PRO A 332 12.74 -38.78 -3.44
N PRO A 333 13.26 -40.00 -3.63
CA PRO A 333 13.90 -40.39 -4.88
C PRO A 333 12.89 -40.53 -6.02
N CYS A 334 13.25 -40.00 -7.20
CA CYS A 334 12.51 -40.18 -8.45
C CYS A 334 12.69 -41.60 -8.96
N SER A 335 11.59 -42.35 -9.12
CA SER A 335 11.56 -43.59 -9.89
C SER A 335 11.36 -43.27 -11.37
N LEU A 336 12.15 -43.92 -12.23
CA LEU A 336 12.19 -43.78 -13.70
C LEU A 336 10.88 -44.16 -14.40
#